data_AF-A0A6A4STP6-F1
#
_entry.id   AF-A0A6A4STP6-F1
#
_cell.length_a   1.000
_cell.length_b   1.000
_cell.length_c   1.000
_cell.angle_alpha   90.00
_cell.angle_beta   90.00
_cell.angle_gamma   90.00
#
_symmetry.space_group_name_H-M   'P 1'
#
loop_
_entity.id
_entity.type
_entity.pdbx_description
1 polymer ?
#
loop_
_entity_poly.entity_id
_entity_poly.type
_entity_poly.pdbx_seq_one_letter_code
_entity_poly.pdbx_strand_id
1 'polypeptide(L)'
;MVKYFCNNTDISSTWDHVVSAFWQSTHVLTEDVVYREVTADRQLLSRRLLTKTNRLPRWAERFFPSGMSRCVYILEDSIVDPVNRSLTIYTWNLNHTTLMSVEERCVFRDSAEQPATTLLKREAWISSGIYGFSRPIQEFGLARFKSNQVKAMKGLEYALSNLQGESPPRLLRETVKDASGKAKEAAKNLASAAAAAPPQKPQQFI
;
A
#
# COMPACT_ATOMS: atom_id res chain seq x y z
N MET A 1 -9.70 2.78 24.13
CA MET A 1 -8.24 2.57 24.32
C MET A 1 -7.58 2.68 22.96
N VAL A 2 -6.55 3.52 22.82
CA VAL A 2 -5.83 3.76 21.56
C VAL A 2 -4.42 3.20 21.71
N LYS A 3 -3.93 2.52 20.68
CA LYS A 3 -2.54 2.04 20.62
C LYS A 3 -1.70 3.02 19.80
N TYR A 4 -0.65 3.54 20.41
CA TYR A 4 0.29 4.47 19.78
C TYR A 4 1.52 3.73 19.25
N PHE A 5 1.98 4.13 18.08
CA PHE A 5 3.23 3.69 17.48
C PHE A 5 4.01 4.91 16.97
N CYS A 6 5.33 4.90 17.17
CA CYS A 6 6.24 5.89 16.64
C CYS A 6 7.47 5.20 16.07
N ASN A 7 7.98 5.70 14.94
CA ASN A 7 9.23 5.28 14.35
C ASN A 7 9.90 6.45 13.63
N ASN A 8 11.23 6.54 13.76
CA ASN A 8 12.06 7.47 13.01
C ASN A 8 12.93 6.67 12.05
N THR A 9 13.11 7.16 10.84
CA THR A 9 13.93 6.49 9.83
C THR A 9 14.62 7.53 8.97
N ASP A 10 15.92 7.37 8.76
CA ASP A 10 16.67 8.22 7.85
C ASP A 10 16.65 7.63 6.45
N ILE A 11 16.35 8.47 5.47
CA ILE A 11 16.37 8.12 4.05
C ILE A 11 17.63 8.75 3.46
N SER A 12 18.47 7.93 2.82
CA SER A 12 19.71 8.36 2.17
C SER A 12 19.45 9.07 0.83
N SER A 13 18.66 10.15 0.87
CA SER A 13 18.34 11.02 -0.26
C SER A 13 17.92 12.40 0.25
N THR A 14 18.16 13.43 -0.57
CA THR A 14 17.76 14.80 -0.28
C THR A 14 16.24 14.93 -0.23
N TRP A 15 15.73 15.88 0.55
CA TRP A 15 14.30 16.11 0.71
C TRP A 15 13.60 16.34 -0.64
N ASP A 16 14.22 17.11 -1.55
CA ASP A 16 13.66 17.38 -2.88
C ASP A 16 13.42 16.09 -3.69
N HIS A 17 14.35 15.13 -3.63
CA HIS A 17 14.19 13.83 -4.29
C HIS A 17 13.12 12.98 -3.59
N VAL A 18 13.06 12.99 -2.26
CA VAL A 18 12.05 12.25 -1.50
C VAL A 18 10.64 12.76 -1.81
N VAL A 19 10.44 14.09 -1.84
CA VAL A 19 9.15 14.68 -2.20
C VAL A 19 8.78 14.37 -3.66
N SER A 20 9.76 14.41 -4.57
CA SER A 20 9.52 14.05 -5.98
C SER A 20 9.12 12.58 -6.13
N ALA A 21 9.82 11.68 -5.41
CA ALA A 21 9.56 10.25 -5.42
C ALA A 21 8.21 9.89 -4.79
N PHE A 22 7.79 10.62 -3.77
CA PHE A 22 6.51 10.41 -3.08
C PHE A 22 5.32 10.42 -4.05
N TRP A 23 5.28 11.39 -4.97
CA TRP A 23 4.22 11.50 -5.99
C TRP A 23 4.27 10.42 -7.07
N GLN A 24 5.39 9.70 -7.20
CA GLN A 24 5.58 8.64 -8.18
C GLN A 24 5.53 7.23 -7.57
N SER A 25 5.40 7.12 -6.25
CA SER A 25 5.45 5.84 -5.54
C SER A 25 4.19 4.99 -5.80
N THR A 26 4.34 3.87 -6.51
CA THR A 26 3.22 3.00 -6.87
C THR A 26 3.05 1.87 -5.84
N HIS A 27 2.20 2.07 -4.82
CA HIS A 27 1.93 1.07 -3.76
C HIS A 27 0.47 0.69 -3.57
N VAL A 28 -0.42 1.36 -4.30
CA VAL A 28 -1.86 1.34 -4.07
C VAL A 28 -2.56 0.89 -5.35
N LEU A 29 -3.72 0.24 -5.22
CA LEU A 29 -4.46 -0.26 -6.39
C LEU A 29 -4.94 0.87 -7.28
N THR A 30 -5.48 1.91 -6.67
CA THR A 30 -5.87 3.16 -7.33
C THR A 30 -5.55 4.33 -6.42
N GLU A 31 -5.18 5.45 -7.02
CA GLU A 31 -4.90 6.72 -6.38
C GLU A 31 -5.57 7.81 -7.21
N ASP A 32 -6.39 8.62 -6.56
CA ASP A 32 -7.10 9.73 -7.18
C ASP A 32 -6.83 11.02 -6.37
N VAL A 33 -6.45 12.10 -7.06
CA VAL A 33 -6.32 13.42 -6.43
C VAL A 33 -7.71 14.07 -6.41
N VAL A 34 -8.28 14.20 -5.22
CA VAL A 34 -9.62 14.76 -5.01
C VAL A 34 -9.58 16.27 -4.91
N TYR A 35 -8.48 16.81 -4.38
CA TYR A 35 -8.28 18.25 -4.23
C TYR A 35 -6.79 18.57 -4.20
N ARG A 36 -6.43 19.73 -4.76
CA ARG A 36 -5.07 20.26 -4.76
C ARG A 36 -5.12 21.77 -4.91
N GLU A 37 -4.42 22.48 -4.04
CA GLU A 37 -4.26 23.92 -4.13
C GLU A 37 -2.86 24.36 -3.69
N VAL A 38 -2.43 25.50 -4.21
CA VAL A 38 -1.28 26.22 -3.69
C VAL A 38 -1.82 27.39 -2.88
N THR A 39 -1.47 27.44 -1.61
CA THR A 39 -1.93 28.47 -0.68
C THR A 39 -1.16 29.77 -0.85
N ALA A 40 -1.66 30.87 -0.25
CA ALA A 40 -1.01 32.19 -0.32
C ALA A 40 0.40 32.19 0.31
N ASP A 41 0.63 31.33 1.30
CA ASP A 41 1.92 31.07 1.95
C ASP A 41 2.83 30.09 1.18
N ARG A 42 2.49 29.78 -0.08
CA ARG A 42 3.29 28.94 -1.00
C ARG A 42 3.41 27.48 -0.56
N GLN A 43 2.46 26.97 0.20
CA GLN A 43 2.37 25.56 0.51
C GLN A 43 1.49 24.85 -0.52
N LEU A 44 1.83 23.61 -0.88
CA LEU A 44 0.98 22.75 -1.70
C LEU A 44 0.15 21.88 -0.77
N LEU A 45 -1.16 22.13 -0.74
CA LEU A 45 -2.12 21.24 -0.11
C LEU A 45 -2.62 20.25 -1.14
N SER A 46 -2.70 18.98 -0.77
CA SER A 46 -3.33 17.96 -1.61
C SER A 46 -4.11 16.98 -0.76
N ARG A 47 -5.22 16.52 -1.31
CA ARG A 47 -6.05 15.45 -0.76
C ARG A 47 -6.17 14.35 -1.79
N ARG A 48 -5.75 13.15 -1.44
CA ARG A 48 -5.81 11.96 -2.27
C ARG A 48 -6.76 10.92 -1.67
N LEU A 49 -7.46 10.20 -2.52
CA LEU A 49 -8.23 9.02 -2.17
C LEU A 49 -7.48 7.79 -2.68
N LEU A 50 -7.20 6.88 -1.76
CA LEU A 50 -6.43 5.67 -1.98
C LEU A 50 -7.33 4.46 -1.76
N THR A 51 -7.32 3.51 -2.70
CA THR A 51 -8.05 2.25 -2.53
C THR A 51 -7.09 1.09 -2.29
N LYS A 52 -7.24 0.38 -1.18
CA LYS A 52 -6.47 -0.83 -0.85
C LYS A 52 -7.40 -2.02 -0.67
N THR A 53 -6.95 -3.22 -1.04
CA THR A 53 -7.64 -4.45 -0.66
C THR A 53 -7.12 -4.95 0.68
N ASN A 54 -8.00 -5.02 1.68
CA ASN A 54 -7.67 -5.63 2.96
C ASN A 54 -8.38 -6.97 3.12
N ARG A 55 -7.59 -8.04 3.13
CA ARG A 55 -8.07 -9.32 3.64
C ARG A 55 -8.22 -9.25 5.16
N LEU A 56 -9.40 -9.62 5.65
CA LEU A 56 -9.67 -9.78 7.07
C LEU A 56 -8.82 -10.92 7.66
N PRO A 57 -8.41 -10.85 8.93
CA PRO A 57 -7.80 -12.01 9.57
C PRO A 57 -8.81 -13.17 9.63
N ARG A 58 -8.33 -14.41 9.58
CA ARG A 58 -9.19 -15.62 9.52
C ARG A 58 -10.20 -15.70 10.67
N TRP A 59 -9.81 -15.26 11.86
CA TRP A 59 -10.74 -15.22 13.00
C TRP A 59 -11.88 -14.23 12.76
N ALA A 60 -11.59 -13.08 12.14
CA ALA A 60 -12.55 -12.02 11.85
C ALA A 60 -13.49 -12.43 10.71
N GLU A 61 -13.02 -13.18 9.71
CA GLU A 61 -13.86 -13.73 8.63
C GLU A 61 -15.06 -14.54 9.16
N ARG A 62 -14.98 -15.09 10.39
CA ARG A 62 -16.08 -15.84 11.03
C ARG A 62 -17.11 -14.95 11.74
N PHE A 63 -16.73 -13.73 12.12
CA PHE A 63 -17.60 -12.79 12.85
C PHE A 63 -18.17 -11.69 11.95
N PHE A 64 -17.51 -11.37 10.83
CA PHE A 64 -17.99 -10.35 9.89
C PHE A 64 -18.78 -10.97 8.74
N PRO A 65 -19.86 -10.29 8.26
CA PRO A 65 -20.66 -10.77 7.15
C PRO A 65 -19.82 -11.03 5.89
N SER A 66 -20.11 -12.12 5.19
CA SER A 66 -19.44 -12.53 3.94
C SER A 66 -19.55 -11.50 2.79
N GLY A 67 -20.48 -10.54 2.90
CA GLY A 67 -20.68 -9.44 1.95
C GLY A 67 -19.94 -8.13 2.28
N MET A 68 -19.12 -8.08 3.35
CA MET A 68 -18.33 -6.89 3.66
C MET A 68 -17.31 -6.63 2.54
N SER A 69 -17.33 -5.42 1.97
CA SER A 69 -16.36 -5.03 0.94
C SER A 69 -14.93 -5.23 1.43
N ARG A 70 -14.09 -5.84 0.59
CA ARG A 70 -12.65 -6.02 0.86
C ARG A 70 -11.86 -4.75 0.53
N CYS A 71 -12.49 -3.77 -0.10
CA CYS A 71 -11.87 -2.50 -0.43
C CYS A 71 -11.92 -1.56 0.78
N VAL A 72 -10.77 -1.03 1.14
CA VAL A 72 -10.60 -0.01 2.16
C VAL A 72 -10.20 1.27 1.49
N TYR A 73 -11.02 2.30 1.74
CA TYR A 73 -10.78 3.65 1.26
C TYR A 73 -9.98 4.39 2.31
N ILE A 74 -8.88 4.99 1.88
CA ILE A 74 -7.96 5.74 2.72
C ILE A 74 -7.90 7.15 2.15
N LEU A 75 -8.12 8.12 3.01
CA LEU A 75 -7.93 9.52 2.67
C LEU A 75 -6.54 9.93 3.13
N GLU A 76 -5.85 10.64 2.26
CA GLU A 76 -4.51 11.17 2.51
C GLU A 76 -4.52 12.67 2.28
N ASP A 77 -4.24 13.44 3.33
CA ASP A 77 -3.97 14.86 3.23
C ASP A 77 -2.46 15.10 3.33
N SER A 78 -1.91 15.88 2.41
CA SER A 78 -0.50 16.22 2.40
C SER A 78 -0.29 17.72 2.29
N ILE A 79 0.70 18.21 3.01
CA ILE A 79 1.16 19.60 3.01
C ILE A 79 2.64 19.59 2.64
N VAL A 80 2.98 20.18 1.50
CA VAL A 80 4.38 20.43 1.11
C VAL A 80 4.69 21.89 1.38
N ASP A 81 5.66 22.12 2.25
CA ASP A 81 6.24 23.43 2.51
C ASP A 81 7.65 23.47 1.92
N PRO A 82 7.84 24.12 0.74
CA PRO A 82 9.14 24.22 0.10
C PRO A 82 10.10 25.20 0.81
N VAL A 83 9.59 26.13 1.62
CA VAL A 83 10.42 27.11 2.34
C VAL A 83 11.06 26.45 3.55
N ASN A 84 10.26 25.71 4.33
CA ASN A 84 10.73 24.98 5.51
C ASN A 84 11.23 23.57 5.19
N ARG A 85 11.23 23.16 3.91
CA ARG A 85 11.59 21.82 3.43
C ARG A 85 10.96 20.72 4.26
N SER A 86 9.63 20.78 4.34
CA SER A 86 8.85 19.80 5.08
C SER A 86 7.71 19.26 4.22
N LEU A 87 7.56 17.94 4.23
CA LEU A 87 6.38 17.27 3.70
C LEU A 87 5.67 16.59 4.88
N THR A 88 4.47 17.03 5.20
CA THR A 88 3.62 16.43 6.24
C THR A 88 2.45 15.72 5.58
N ILE A 89 2.23 14.46 5.95
CA ILE A 89 1.16 13.62 5.42
C ILE A 89 0.34 13.07 6.57
N TYR A 90 -0.97 13.13 6.43
CA TYR A 90 -1.96 12.54 7.32
C TYR A 90 -2.78 11.53 6.54
N THR A 91 -2.84 10.30 7.04
CA THR A 91 -3.56 9.20 6.40
C THR A 91 -4.55 8.59 7.36
N TRP A 92 -5.79 8.36 6.93
CA TRP A 92 -6.76 7.62 7.73
C TRP A 92 -7.74 6.83 6.87
N ASN A 93 -8.28 5.73 7.40
CA ASN A 93 -9.31 4.94 6.71
C ASN A 93 -10.70 5.57 6.86
N LEU A 94 -11.44 5.67 5.76
CA LEU A 94 -12.81 6.20 5.72
C LEU A 94 -13.85 5.15 6.10
N ASN A 95 -13.65 3.89 5.69
CA ASN A 95 -14.55 2.79 5.97
C ASN A 95 -13.96 1.79 6.97
N HIS A 96 -14.81 0.93 7.52
CA HIS A 96 -14.47 -0.07 8.56
C HIS A 96 -13.93 0.51 9.88
N THR A 97 -14.17 1.79 10.17
CA THR A 97 -13.72 2.48 11.38
C THR A 97 -14.28 1.86 12.67
N THR A 98 -15.49 1.29 12.63
CA THR A 98 -16.07 0.52 13.76
C THR A 98 -15.20 -0.67 14.15
N LEU A 99 -14.64 -1.37 13.16
CA LEU A 99 -13.73 -2.49 13.38
C LEU A 99 -12.39 -1.96 13.86
N MET A 100 -11.77 -1.07 13.08
CA MET A 100 -10.46 -0.51 13.36
C MET A 100 -10.31 0.84 12.66
N SER A 101 -9.92 1.86 13.43
CA SER A 101 -9.44 3.13 12.88
C SER A 101 -7.93 3.16 12.97
N VAL A 102 -7.28 3.52 11.87
CA VAL A 102 -5.84 3.75 11.79
C VAL A 102 -5.64 5.15 11.26
N GLU A 103 -5.09 6.00 12.12
CA GLU A 103 -4.64 7.34 11.77
C GLU A 103 -3.12 7.32 11.76
N GLU A 104 -2.51 7.82 10.69
CA GLU A 104 -1.08 7.90 10.51
C GLU A 104 -0.68 9.34 10.21
N ARG A 105 0.43 9.77 10.80
CA ARG A 105 1.11 11.02 10.48
C ARG A 105 2.55 10.72 10.09
N CYS A 106 2.95 11.17 8.91
CA CYS A 106 4.33 11.14 8.45
C CYS A 106 4.85 12.56 8.28
N VAL A 107 6.04 12.84 8.77
CA VAL A 107 6.73 14.12 8.60
C VAL A 107 8.11 13.84 8.03
N PHE A 108 8.33 14.31 6.81
CA PHE A 108 9.62 14.29 6.12
C PHE A 108 10.25 15.67 6.24
N ARG A 109 11.51 15.72 6.68
CA ARG A 109 12.31 16.95 6.81
C ARG A 109 13.77 16.66 6.48
N ASP A 110 14.50 17.68 6.07
CA ASP A 110 15.96 17.59 6.00
C ASP A 110 16.53 17.14 7.37
N SER A 111 17.46 16.20 7.36
CA SER A 111 18.18 15.81 8.57
C SER A 111 19.19 16.88 8.96
N ALA A 112 19.14 17.33 10.21
CA ALA A 112 20.12 18.26 10.75
C ALA A 112 21.48 17.59 11.04
N GLU A 113 21.47 16.27 11.27
CA GLU A 113 22.65 15.50 11.69
C GLU A 113 23.47 15.00 10.49
N GLN A 114 22.79 14.66 9.38
CA GLN A 114 23.41 14.05 8.21
C GLN A 114 23.05 14.83 6.93
N PRO A 115 24.02 15.54 6.33
CA PRO A 115 23.81 16.23 5.06
C PRO A 115 23.31 15.27 3.98
N ALA A 116 22.42 15.76 3.11
CA ALA A 116 21.81 15.00 2.01
C ALA A 116 20.97 13.77 2.41
N THR A 117 20.49 13.74 3.66
CA THR A 117 19.51 12.73 4.11
C THR A 117 18.22 13.39 4.56
N THR A 118 17.12 12.65 4.46
CA THR A 118 15.79 13.09 4.88
C THR A 118 15.36 12.27 6.09
N LEU A 119 15.08 12.95 7.20
CA LEU A 119 14.50 12.35 8.38
C LEU A 119 13.00 12.16 8.16
N LEU A 120 12.54 10.92 8.30
CA LEU A 120 11.13 10.56 8.32
C LEU A 120 10.72 10.20 9.75
N LYS A 121 9.90 11.06 10.35
CA LYS A 121 9.18 10.76 11.60
C LYS A 121 7.78 10.26 11.27
N ARG A 122 7.44 9.06 11.77
CA ARG A 122 6.15 8.43 11.54
C ARG A 122 5.47 8.09 12.86
N GLU A 123 4.23 8.52 12.99
CA GLU A 123 3.36 8.32 14.15
C GLU A 123 2.07 7.64 13.68
N ALA A 124 1.52 6.74 14.49
CA ALA A 124 0.24 6.13 14.21
C ALA A 124 -0.58 5.86 15.47
N TRP A 125 -1.89 6.01 15.32
CA TRP A 125 -2.90 5.77 16.34
C TRP A 125 -3.88 4.73 15.82
N ILE A 126 -3.91 3.58 16.51
CA ILE A 126 -4.74 2.45 16.14
C ILE A 126 -5.79 2.26 17.22
N SER A 127 -7.06 2.39 16.85
CA SER A 127 -8.19 2.22 17.76
C SER A 127 -9.17 1.20 17.20
N SER A 128 -10.02 0.64 18.08
CA SER A 128 -11.07 -0.30 17.70
C SER A 128 -12.30 -0.04 18.55
N GLY A 129 -13.47 -0.01 17.92
CA GLY A 129 -14.77 0.18 18.58
C GLY A 129 -15.38 -1.12 19.11
N ILE A 130 -14.77 -2.28 18.86
CA ILE A 130 -15.34 -3.57 19.25
C ILE A 130 -15.03 -3.86 20.72
N TYR A 131 -16.07 -3.80 21.55
CA TYR A 131 -15.99 -4.15 22.96
C TYR A 131 -15.58 -5.63 23.15
N GLY A 132 -14.70 -5.90 24.11
CA GLY A 132 -14.18 -7.24 24.40
C GLY A 132 -13.07 -7.75 23.46
N PHE A 133 -12.96 -7.24 22.23
CA PHE A 133 -11.95 -7.67 21.24
C PHE A 133 -10.97 -6.57 20.82
N SER A 134 -11.04 -5.40 21.45
CA SER A 134 -10.23 -4.23 21.09
C SER A 134 -8.72 -4.52 21.10
N ARG A 135 -8.21 -5.25 22.11
CA ARG A 135 -6.77 -5.58 22.22
C ARG A 135 -6.27 -6.49 21.08
N PRO A 136 -6.87 -7.68 20.82
CA PRO A 136 -6.48 -8.50 19.67
C PRO A 136 -6.54 -7.77 18.32
N ILE A 137 -7.57 -6.93 18.13
CA ILE A 137 -7.72 -6.14 16.90
C ILE A 137 -6.59 -5.11 16.77
N GLN A 138 -6.24 -4.43 17.85
CA GLN A 138 -5.14 -3.45 17.86
C GLN A 138 -3.78 -4.11 17.60
N GLU A 139 -3.53 -5.30 18.17
CA GLU A 139 -2.30 -6.05 17.88
C GLU A 139 -2.22 -6.46 16.41
N PHE A 140 -3.32 -6.98 15.86
CA PHE A 140 -3.41 -7.31 14.44
C PHE A 140 -3.19 -6.07 13.57
N GLY A 141 -3.84 -4.94 13.91
CA GLY A 141 -3.69 -3.66 13.25
C GLY A 141 -2.25 -3.19 13.24
N LEU A 142 -1.57 -3.25 14.38
CA LEU A 142 -0.17 -2.86 14.51
C LEU A 142 0.77 -3.75 13.69
N ALA A 143 0.59 -5.07 13.75
CA ALA A 143 1.40 -6.00 12.96
C ALA A 143 1.24 -5.74 11.45
N ARG A 144 0.00 -5.49 11.01
CA ARG A 144 -0.31 -5.14 9.62
C ARG A 144 0.28 -3.79 9.23
N PHE A 145 0.17 -2.79 10.11
CA PHE A 145 0.71 -1.46 9.89
C PHE A 145 2.23 -1.50 9.67
N LYS A 146 2.98 -2.22 10.53
CA LYS A 146 4.42 -2.45 10.35
C LYS A 146 4.76 -3.11 9.00
N SER A 147 3.99 -4.13 8.60
CA SER A 147 4.18 -4.77 7.29
C SER A 147 3.94 -3.81 6.12
N ASN A 148 2.92 -2.96 6.23
CA ASN A 148 2.60 -1.95 5.21
C ASN A 148 3.67 -0.86 5.13
N GLN A 149 4.27 -0.46 6.26
CA GLN A 149 5.38 0.50 6.28
C GLN A 149 6.58 -0.03 5.48
N VAL A 150 6.96 -1.28 5.70
CA VAL A 150 8.07 -1.90 4.94
C VAL A 150 7.79 -1.87 3.44
N LYS A 151 6.55 -2.14 3.03
CA LYS A 151 6.15 -2.05 1.62
C LYS A 151 6.24 -0.60 1.11
N ALA A 152 5.66 0.34 1.84
CA ALA A 152 5.67 1.76 1.48
C ALA A 152 7.10 2.29 1.30
N MET A 153 8.01 1.97 2.23
CA MET A 153 9.42 2.33 2.12
C MET A 153 10.07 1.74 0.87
N LYS A 154 9.86 0.45 0.60
CA LYS A 154 10.46 -0.22 -0.56
C LYS A 154 10.13 0.41 -1.91
N GLY A 155 8.92 0.90 -2.10
CA GLY A 155 8.59 1.56 -3.37
C GLY A 155 8.75 3.07 -3.36
N LEU A 156 8.95 3.68 -2.19
CA LEU A 156 9.58 5.00 -2.15
C LEU A 156 11.03 4.90 -2.61
N GLU A 157 11.78 3.91 -2.11
CA GLU A 157 13.15 3.59 -2.57
C GLU A 157 13.17 3.26 -4.06
N TYR A 158 12.22 2.47 -4.57
CA TYR A 158 12.09 2.20 -6.01
C TYR A 158 11.81 3.48 -6.83
N ALA A 159 10.94 4.36 -6.34
CA ALA A 159 10.67 5.63 -7.00
C ALA A 159 11.90 6.54 -6.99
N LEU A 160 12.66 6.55 -5.89
CA LEU A 160 13.93 7.27 -5.78
C LEU A 160 14.97 6.75 -6.77
N SER A 161 15.17 5.43 -6.87
CA SER A 161 16.14 4.84 -7.81
C SER A 161 15.77 5.16 -9.27
N ASN A 162 14.46 5.13 -9.60
CA ASN A 162 13.97 5.49 -10.92
C ASN A 162 14.24 6.97 -11.26
N LEU A 163 14.06 7.88 -10.30
CA LEU A 163 14.34 9.31 -10.48
C LEU A 163 15.83 9.61 -10.65
N GLN A 164 16.69 8.84 -9.99
CA GLN A 164 18.14 8.96 -10.08
C GLN A 164 18.71 8.39 -11.40
N GLY A 165 17.88 7.76 -12.23
CA GLY A 165 18.34 7.12 -13.47
C GLY A 165 19.09 5.81 -13.23
N GLU A 166 19.13 5.32 -11.99
CA GLU A 166 19.56 3.96 -11.67
C GLU A 166 18.44 3.00 -12.04
N SER A 167 18.25 2.72 -13.33
CA SER A 167 17.24 1.77 -13.77
C SER A 167 17.56 0.38 -13.21
N PRO A 168 16.72 -0.23 -12.35
CA PRO A 168 16.72 -1.68 -12.22
C PRO A 168 16.24 -2.23 -13.57
N PRO A 169 16.83 -3.32 -14.10
CA PRO A 169 16.42 -3.87 -15.38
C PRO A 169 14.91 -4.12 -15.36
N ARG A 170 14.23 -3.75 -16.46
CA ARG A 170 12.78 -3.91 -16.70
C ARG A 170 12.35 -5.38 -16.65
N LEU A 171 12.41 -6.05 -15.49
CA LEU A 171 12.13 -7.47 -15.39
C LEU A 171 10.63 -7.79 -15.30
N LEU A 172 9.75 -6.81 -15.05
CA LEU A 172 8.32 -7.06 -14.85
C LEU A 172 7.47 -7.02 -16.13
N ARG A 173 7.96 -6.48 -17.24
CA ARG A 173 7.18 -6.43 -18.50
C ARG A 173 7.39 -7.65 -19.40
N GLU A 174 8.55 -8.31 -19.30
CA GLU A 174 8.86 -9.53 -20.05
C GLU A 174 8.32 -10.79 -19.36
N THR A 175 8.46 -10.93 -18.05
CA THR A 175 7.98 -12.12 -17.32
C THR A 175 6.45 -12.31 -17.41
N VAL A 176 5.66 -11.24 -17.47
CA VAL A 176 4.20 -11.34 -17.62
C VAL A 176 3.81 -11.78 -19.04
N LYS A 177 4.55 -11.36 -20.06
CA LYS A 177 4.34 -11.81 -21.45
C LYS A 177 4.76 -13.28 -21.61
N ASP A 178 5.88 -13.67 -21.03
CA ASP A 178 6.40 -15.04 -21.12
C ASP A 178 5.55 -16.03 -20.32
N ALA A 179 5.08 -15.65 -19.13
CA ALA A 179 4.17 -16.47 -18.34
C ALA A 179 2.79 -16.60 -19.01
N SER A 180 2.28 -15.52 -19.61
CA SER A 180 1.02 -15.55 -20.38
C SER A 180 1.13 -16.41 -21.65
N GLY A 181 2.27 -16.35 -22.34
CA GLY A 181 2.58 -17.18 -23.50
C GLY A 181 2.64 -18.67 -23.13
N LYS A 182 3.43 -19.02 -22.10
CA LYS A 182 3.55 -20.40 -21.61
C LYS A 182 2.22 -20.97 -21.10
N ALA A 183 1.38 -20.17 -20.45
CA ALA A 183 0.07 -20.60 -20.00
C ALA A 183 -0.91 -20.87 -21.17
N LYS A 184 -0.88 -20.03 -22.22
CA LYS A 184 -1.69 -20.25 -23.44
C LYS A 184 -1.25 -21.49 -24.20
N GLU A 185 0.05 -21.75 -24.28
CA GLU A 185 0.59 -22.93 -24.97
C GLU A 185 0.31 -24.22 -24.22
N ALA A 186 0.45 -24.22 -22.88
CA ALA A 186 0.05 -25.36 -22.05
C ALA A 186 -1.45 -25.68 -22.17
N ALA A 187 -2.32 -24.66 -22.17
CA ALA A 187 -3.75 -24.85 -22.35
C ALA A 187 -4.11 -25.44 -23.72
N LYS A 188 -3.40 -25.02 -24.79
CA LYS A 188 -3.59 -25.55 -26.15
C LYS A 188 -3.17 -27.02 -26.25
N ASN A 189 -2.05 -27.39 -25.60
CA ASN A 189 -1.55 -28.77 -25.60
C ASN A 189 -2.43 -29.73 -24.77
N LEU A 190 -3.02 -29.24 -23.67
CA LEU A 190 -4.00 -30.01 -22.89
C LEU A 190 -5.31 -30.23 -23.66
N ALA A 191 -5.77 -29.23 -24.40
CA ALA A 191 -6.97 -29.34 -25.22
C ALA A 191 -6.80 -30.32 -26.40
N SER A 192 -5.63 -30.33 -27.04
CA SER A 192 -5.32 -31.29 -28.12
C SER A 192 -5.14 -32.72 -27.60
N ALA A 193 -4.54 -32.90 -26.41
CA ALA A 193 -4.43 -34.21 -25.77
C ALA A 193 -5.80 -34.77 -25.35
N ALA A 194 -6.72 -33.91 -24.88
CA ALA A 194 -8.09 -34.31 -24.54
C ALA A 194 -8.92 -34.66 -25.78
N ALA A 195 -8.68 -34.00 -26.93
CA ALA A 195 -9.35 -34.30 -28.19
C ALA A 195 -8.83 -35.60 -28.87
N ALA A 196 -7.65 -36.08 -28.50
CA ALA A 196 -7.04 -37.30 -29.03
C ALA A 196 -7.35 -38.56 -28.20
N ALA A 197 -8.03 -38.43 -27.05
CA ALA A 197 -8.41 -39.58 -26.22
C ALA A 197 -9.66 -40.28 -26.79
N PRO A 198 -9.65 -41.59 -27.04
CA PRO A 198 -10.81 -42.31 -27.55
C PRO A 198 -11.92 -42.42 -26.48
N PRO A 199 -13.21 -42.40 -26.88
CA PRO A 199 -14.32 -42.45 -25.93
C PRO A 199 -14.37 -43.79 -25.19
N GLN A 200 -14.24 -43.75 -23.86
CA GLN A 200 -14.48 -44.91 -23.00
C GLN A 200 -16.00 -45.19 -22.96
N LYS A 201 -16.40 -46.40 -23.38
CA LYS A 201 -17.78 -46.89 -23.23
C LYS A 201 -18.11 -47.11 -21.75
N PRO A 202 -19.30 -46.73 -21.27
CA PRO A 202 -19.71 -46.99 -19.89
C PRO A 202 -19.94 -48.49 -19.66
N GLN A 203 -19.31 -49.04 -18.61
CA GLN A 203 -19.60 -50.39 -18.13
C GLN A 203 -20.95 -50.37 -17.41
N GLN A 204 -21.93 -51.11 -17.97
CA GLN A 204 -23.17 -51.44 -17.27
C GLN A 204 -22.85 -52.52 -16.22
N PHE A 205 -23.17 -52.23 -14.96
CA PHE A 205 -23.18 -53.21 -13.88
C PHE A 205 -24.55 -53.91 -13.85
N ILE A 206 -24.53 -55.25 -13.88
CA ILE A 206 -25.64 -56.13 -13.45
C ILE A 206 -25.44 -56.42 -11.97
#